data_AF-A0A2R6XXE0-F1
#
_entry.id   AF-A0A2R6XXE0-F1
#
_cell.length_a   1.000
_cell.length_b   1.000
_cell.length_c   1.000
_cell.angle_alpha   90.00
_cell.angle_beta   90.00
_cell.angle_gamma   90.00
#
_symmetry.space_group_name_H-M   'P 1'
#
loop_
_entity.id
_entity.type
_entity.pdbx_description
1 polymer ?
#
loop_
_entity_poly.entity_id
_entity_poly.type
_entity_poly.pdbx_seq_one_letter_code
_entity_poly.pdbx_strand_id
1 'polypeptide(L)' 'MIQLIQKQNILIMHYREGKSQREIARITGIDRKTVAKYIKQYEQQRKELEQSGNLADPNLLI' A
#
# COMPACT_ATOMS: atom_id res chain seq x y z
N MET A 1 -6.25 -16.05 -4.90
CA MET A 1 -6.91 -15.05 -4.02
C MET A 1 -5.83 -14.45 -3.14
N ILE A 2 -5.62 -13.13 -3.18
CA ILE A 2 -4.57 -12.48 -2.36
C ILE A 2 -5.10 -12.30 -0.94
N GLN A 3 -4.28 -12.67 0.03
CA GLN A 3 -4.59 -12.54 1.47
C GLN A 3 -4.45 -11.07 1.88
N LEU A 4 -5.30 -10.58 2.80
CA LEU A 4 -5.24 -9.22 3.35
C LEU A 4 -3.82 -8.86 3.83
N ILE A 5 -3.15 -9.84 4.46
CA ILE A 5 -1.78 -9.76 4.95
C ILE A 5 -0.78 -9.40 3.83
N GLN A 6 -0.92 -10.00 2.64
CA GLN A 6 -0.02 -9.72 1.52
C GLN A 6 -0.17 -8.29 1.00
N LYS A 7 -1.40 -7.76 0.98
CA LYS A 7 -1.66 -6.38 0.58
C LYS A 7 -1.06 -5.39 1.59
N GLN A 8 -1.23 -5.66 2.89
CA GLN A 8 -0.65 -4.83 3.96
C GLN A 8 0.88 -4.83 3.88
N ASN A 9 1.50 -5.99 3.68
CA ASN A 9 2.96 -6.12 3.56
C ASN A 9 3.52 -5.31 2.39
N ILE A 10 2.84 -5.30 1.24
CA ILE A 10 3.22 -4.45 0.09
C ILE A 10 3.23 -2.96 0.48
N LEU A 11 2.20 -2.51 1.19
CA LEU A 11 2.06 -1.11 1.60
C LEU A 11 3.14 -0.71 2.61
N ILE A 12 3.43 -1.56 3.59
CA ILE A 12 4.50 -1.35 4.57
C ILE A 12 5.86 -1.24 3.88
N MET A 13 6.20 -2.19 3.01
CA MET A 13 7.46 -2.15 2.25
C MET A 13 7.59 -0.89 1.39
N HIS A 14 6.50 -0.41 0.82
CA HIS A 14 6.54 0.79 -0.01
C HIS A 14 6.69 2.08 0.81
N TYR A 15 5.83 2.29 1.81
CA TYR A 15 5.76 3.57 2.53
C TYR A 15 6.70 3.66 3.73
N ARG A 16 6.93 2.57 4.47
CA ARG A 16 7.82 2.57 5.64
C ARG A 16 9.26 2.24 5.27
N GLU A 17 9.47 1.28 4.35
CA GLU A 17 10.82 0.82 3.98
C GLU A 17 11.37 1.48 2.71
N GLY A 18 10.55 2.26 1.98
CA GLY A 18 10.97 2.96 0.77
C GLY A 18 11.30 2.05 -0.42
N LYS A 19 10.90 0.76 -0.38
CA LYS A 19 11.22 -0.20 -1.44
C LYS A 19 10.52 0.15 -2.74
N SER A 20 11.23 -0.04 -3.84
CA SER A 20 10.64 0.13 -5.18
C SER A 20 9.64 -0.98 -5.49
N GLN A 21 8.66 -0.71 -6.36
CA GLN A 21 7.70 -1.73 -6.82
C GLN A 21 8.38 -2.97 -7.42
N ARG A 22 9.54 -2.78 -8.08
CA ARG A 22 10.34 -3.88 -8.65
C ARG A 22 10.94 -4.77 -7.56
N GLU A 23 11.43 -4.16 -6.50
CA GLU A 23 12.01 -4.86 -5.36
C GLU A 23 10.92 -5.62 -4.58
N ILE A 24 9.78 -4.97 -4.33
CA ILE A 24 8.63 -5.60 -3.68
C ILE A 24 8.15 -6.81 -4.48
N ALA A 25 8.04 -6.69 -5.81
CA ALA A 25 7.66 -7.81 -6.68
C ALA A 25 8.64 -8.98 -6.58
N ARG A 26 9.96 -8.71 -6.50
CA ARG A 26 10.99 -9.73 -6.34
C ARG A 26 10.91 -10.43 -4.97
N ILE A 27 10.68 -9.68 -3.89
CA ILE A 27 10.59 -10.21 -2.52
C ILE A 27 9.31 -11.03 -2.32
N THR A 28 8.18 -10.53 -2.82
CA THR A 28 6.86 -11.14 -2.57
C THR A 28 6.47 -12.20 -3.59
N GLY A 29 7.15 -12.26 -4.74
CA GLY A 29 6.74 -13.09 -5.88
C GLY A 29 5.45 -12.62 -6.56
N ILE A 30 4.94 -11.44 -6.18
CA ILE A 30 3.71 -10.86 -6.75
C ILE A 30 4.06 -10.07 -8.00
N ASP A 31 3.22 -10.20 -9.04
CA ASP A 31 3.40 -9.43 -10.27
C ASP A 31 3.46 -7.92 -9.98
N ARG A 32 4.42 -7.24 -10.61
CA ARG A 32 4.66 -5.81 -10.41
C ARG A 32 3.41 -4.95 -10.69
N LYS A 33 2.56 -5.32 -11.65
CA LYS A 33 1.32 -4.57 -11.93
C LYS A 33 0.33 -4.70 -10.78
N THR A 34 0.30 -5.84 -10.11
CA THR A 34 -0.51 -6.06 -8.89
C THR A 34 0.00 -5.19 -7.74
N VAL A 35 1.32 -5.13 -7.53
CA VAL A 35 1.95 -4.22 -6.55
C VAL A 35 1.55 -2.76 -6.83
N ALA A 36 1.71 -2.31 -8.08
CA ALA A 36 1.35 -0.96 -8.50
C ALA A 36 -0.15 -0.66 -8.30
N LYS A 37 -1.03 -1.62 -8.62
CA LYS A 37 -2.48 -1.51 -8.41
C LYS A 37 -2.80 -1.27 -6.93
N TYR A 38 -2.16 -2.00 -6.02
CA TYR A 38 -2.45 -1.87 -4.59
C TYR A 38 -1.96 -0.58 -3.98
N ILE A 39 -0.78 -0.11 -4.39
CA ILE A 39 -0.28 1.20 -3.99
C ILE A 39 -1.26 2.30 -4.45
N LYS A 40 -1.64 2.30 -5.74
CA LYS A 40 -2.57 3.28 -6.28
C LYS A 40 -3.94 3.26 -5.61
N GLN A 41 -4.47 2.07 -5.31
CA GLN A 41 -5.75 1.94 -4.60
C GLN A 41 -5.70 2.55 -3.19
N TYR A 42 -4.58 2.36 -2.49
CA TYR A 42 -4.39 2.95 -1.17
C TYR A 42 -4.25 4.47 -1.24
N GLU A 43 -3.50 5.01 -2.20
CA GLU A 43 -3.40 6.46 -2.40
C GLU A 43 -4.75 7.11 -2.70
N GLN A 44 -5.55 6.46 -3.53
CA GLN A 44 -6.89 6.93 -3.85
C GLN A 44 -7.79 6.95 -2.61
N GLN A 45 -7.80 5.86 -1.83
CA GLN A 45 -8.55 5.79 -0.56
C GLN A 45 -8.08 6.84 0.44
N ARG A 46 -6.77 7.04 0.57
CA ARG A 46 -6.21 8.09 1.43
C ARG A 46 -6.65 9.48 1.00
N LYS A 47 -6.61 9.76 -0.31
CA LYS A 47 -7.03 11.06 -0.84
C LYS A 47 -8.51 11.32 -0.61
N GLU A 48 -9.36 10.31 -0.79
CA GLU A 48 -10.80 10.40 -0.50
C GLU A 48 -11.05 10.66 1.00
N LEU A 49 -10.32 10.00 1.88
CA LEU A 49 -10.39 10.22 3.32
C LEU A 49 -9.95 11.63 3.72
N GLU A 50 -8.81 12.09 3.19
CA GLU A 50 -8.29 13.45 3.38
C GLU A 50 -9.30 14.51 2.90
N GLN A 51 -9.97 14.27 1.77
CA GLN A 51 -11.01 15.16 1.25
C GLN A 51 -12.29 15.16 2.09
N SER A 52 -12.62 14.03 2.73
CA SER A 52 -13.80 13.89 3.59
C SER A 52 -13.64 14.50 4.99
N GLY A 53 -12.49 15.10 5.31
CA GLY A 53 -12.25 15.81 6.57
C GLY A 53 -12.09 14.92 7.82
N ASN A 54 -12.05 13.59 7.66
CA ASN A 54 -11.80 12.64 8.73
C ASN A 54 -10.30 12.33 8.83
N LEU A 55 -9.52 13.22 9.45
CA LEU A 55 -8.18 12.86 9.91
C LEU A 55 -8.25 12.39 11.36
N ALA A 56 -8.36 11.07 11.57
CA ALA A 56 -7.64 10.43 12.66
C ALA A 56 -6.21 10.18 12.16
N ASP A 57 -5.22 10.57 12.95
CA ASP A 57 -3.81 10.66 12.57
C ASP A 57 -3.32 9.49 11.71
N PRO A 58 -2.73 9.75 10.52
CA PRO A 58 -2.24 8.70 9.61
C PRO A 58 -1.19 7.76 10.21
N ASN A 59 -0.58 8.14 11.34
CA ASN A 59 0.37 7.32 12.09
C ASN A 59 -0.28 6.26 13.00
N LEU A 60 -1.61 6.23 13.13
CA LEU A 60 -2.31 5.29 14.03
C LEU A 60 -2.85 4.02 13.34
N LEU A 61 -2.75 3.90 12.00
CA LEU A 61 -3.41 2.84 11.21
C LEU A 61 -2.45 1.80 10.60
N ILE A 62 -1.28 1.56 11.22
CA ILE A 62 -0.38 0.46 10.83
C ILE A 62 0.14 -0.26 12.06
#